data_AF-A0A9D0W2K0-F1
#
_entry.id   AF-A0A9D0W2K0-F1
#
_cell.length_a   1.000
_cell.length_b   1.000
_cell.length_c   1.000
_cell.angle_alpha   90.00
_cell.angle_beta   90.00
_cell.angle_gamma   90.00
#
_symmetry.space_group_name_H-M   'P 1'
#
loop_
_entity.id
_entity.type
_entity.pdbx_description
1 polymer ?
#
loop_
_entity_poly.entity_id
_entity_poly.type
_entity_poly.pdbx_seq_one_letter_code
_entity_poly.pdbx_strand_id
1 'polypeptide(L)' 'MKRLASLLFLTLLLGACSSVEPWVKPYERTHLADPIMSFSRDPVSSAYDNHIYQVREGARGAEGGEGGGCGCN' A
#
# COMPACT_ATOMS: atom_id res chain seq x y z
N MET A 1 5.82 -25.59 -34.33
CA MET A 1 6.14 -25.58 -32.88
C MET A 1 6.47 -24.19 -32.35
N LYS A 2 7.43 -23.44 -32.92
CA LYS A 2 7.80 -22.08 -32.45
C LYS A 2 6.63 -21.06 -32.44
N ARG A 3 5.76 -21.12 -33.44
CA ARG A 3 4.56 -20.25 -33.55
C ARG A 3 3.51 -20.52 -32.45
N LEU A 4 3.34 -21.80 -32.08
CA LEU A 4 2.44 -22.22 -30.98
C LEU A 4 2.98 -21.77 -29.62
N ALA A 5 4.29 -21.91 -29.40
CA ALA A 5 4.95 -21.41 -28.18
C ALA A 5 4.82 -19.88 -28.05
N SER A 6 4.98 -19.14 -29.15
CA SER A 6 4.82 -17.68 -29.18
C SER A 6 3.39 -17.22 -28.86
N LEU A 7 2.38 -17.94 -29.36
CA LEU A 7 0.97 -17.67 -29.08
C LEU A 7 0.62 -17.95 -27.61
N LEU A 8 1.10 -19.06 -27.05
CA LEU A 8 0.90 -19.41 -25.65
C LEU A 8 1.50 -18.35 -24.70
N PHE A 9 2.72 -17.88 -25.01
CA PHE A 9 3.39 -16.86 -24.22
C PHE A 9 2.63 -15.52 -24.25
N LEU A 10 2.09 -15.15 -25.42
CA LEU A 10 1.28 -13.95 -25.57
C LEU A 10 0.00 -14.04 -24.71
N THR A 11 -0.73 -15.15 -24.75
CA THR A 11 -1.94 -15.33 -23.94
C THR A 11 -1.70 -15.23 -22.43
N LEU A 12 -0.52 -15.63 -21.96
CA LEU A 12 -0.17 -15.56 -20.53
C LEU A 12 0.06 -14.11 -20.07
N LEU A 13 0.66 -13.27 -20.92
CA LEU A 13 0.90 -11.85 -20.66
C LEU A 13 -0.40 -11.04 -20.59
N LEU A 14 -1.42 -11.40 -21.37
CA LEU A 14 -2.71 -10.70 -21.35
C LEU A 14 -3.53 -10.95 -20.07
N GLY A 15 -3.26 -12.04 -19.33
CA GLY A 15 -3.94 -12.33 -18.06
C GLY A 15 -3.54 -11.40 -16.90
N ALA A 16 -2.40 -10.72 -17.00
CA ALA A 16 -1.88 -9.84 -15.95
C ALA A 16 -2.68 -8.54 -15.74
N CYS A 17 -3.57 -8.19 -16.69
CA CYS A 17 -4.42 -7.00 -16.61
C CYS A 17 -5.86 -7.31 -16.16
N SER A 18 -6.14 -8.55 -15.75
CA SER A 18 -7.42 -8.88 -15.14
C SER A 18 -7.48 -8.29 -13.72
N SER A 19 -8.63 -7.72 -13.33
CA SER A 19 -8.83 -7.28 -11.96
C SER A 19 -8.63 -8.49 -11.04
N VAL A 20 -7.55 -8.49 -10.27
CA VAL A 20 -7.25 -9.56 -9.31
C VAL A 20 -8.33 -9.53 -8.24
N GLU A 21 -9.32 -10.40 -8.38
CA GLU A 21 -10.31 -10.65 -7.34
C GLU A 21 -9.74 -11.70 -6.36
N PRO A 22 -9.89 -11.46 -5.05
CA PRO A 22 -10.65 -10.37 -4.45
C PRO A 22 -9.76 -9.17 -4.11
N TRP A 23 -10.13 -7.97 -4.58
CA TRP A 23 -9.67 -6.75 -3.92
C TRP A 23 -10.23 -6.71 -2.49
N VAL A 24 -9.49 -6.15 -1.54
CA VAL A 24 -9.99 -5.97 -0.16
C VAL A 24 -11.22 -5.07 -0.23
N LYS A 25 -12.37 -5.55 0.26
CA LYS A 25 -13.58 -4.73 0.23
C LYS A 25 -13.38 -3.48 1.10
N PRO A 26 -13.99 -2.33 0.76
CA PRO A 26 -13.81 -1.09 1.53
C PRO A 26 -14.03 -1.25 3.05
N TYR A 27 -15.02 -2.05 3.45
CA TYR A 27 -15.32 -2.30 4.87
C TYR A 27 -14.32 -3.23 5.58
N GLU A 28 -13.64 -4.11 4.85
CA GLU A 28 -12.58 -4.97 5.39
C GLU A 28 -11.29 -4.18 5.66
N ARG A 29 -11.15 -2.99 5.07
CA ARG A 29 -9.99 -2.12 5.30
C ARG A 29 -9.87 -1.68 6.76
N THR A 30 -10.96 -1.67 7.53
CA THR A 30 -10.95 -1.41 8.99
C THR A 30 -9.98 -2.33 9.73
N HIS A 31 -9.80 -3.57 9.27
CA HIS A 31 -8.88 -4.50 9.93
C HIS A 31 -7.43 -4.03 9.85
N LEU A 32 -7.04 -3.21 8.87
CA LEU A 32 -5.69 -2.63 8.78
C LEU A 32 -5.44 -1.51 9.81
N ALA A 33 -6.44 -1.11 10.60
CA ALA A 33 -6.30 -0.10 11.66
C ALA A 33 -6.15 -0.71 13.06
N ASP A 34 -5.88 -2.03 13.17
CA ASP A 34 -5.65 -2.67 14.47
C ASP A 34 -4.46 -2.01 15.19
N PRO A 35 -4.60 -1.56 16.45
CA PRO A 35 -3.51 -0.98 17.24
C PRO A 35 -2.25 -1.86 17.29
N ILE A 36 -2.37 -3.19 17.18
CA ILE A 36 -1.20 -4.09 17.15
C ILE A 36 -0.35 -3.92 15.89
N MET A 37 -0.95 -3.44 14.80
CA MET A 37 -0.28 -3.19 13.52
C MET A 37 0.26 -1.76 13.42
N SER A 38 0.16 -0.96 14.48
CA SER A 38 0.76 0.38 14.52
C SER A 38 2.28 0.32 14.44
N PHE A 39 2.86 1.06 13.49
CA PHE A 39 4.31 1.20 13.37
C PHE A 39 4.94 1.99 14.51
N SER A 40 4.16 2.85 15.19
CA SER A 40 4.61 3.63 16.32
C SER A 40 3.83 3.24 17.58
N ARG A 41 4.58 2.97 18.65
CA ARG A 41 4.00 2.76 19.98
C ARG A 41 3.61 4.08 20.65
N ASP A 42 4.27 5.17 20.29
CA ASP A 42 4.03 6.51 20.81
C ASP A 42 3.80 7.49 19.63
N PRO A 43 2.54 7.73 19.25
CA PRO A 43 2.22 8.55 18.09
C PRO A 43 2.68 10.00 18.26
N VAL A 44 2.71 10.54 19.49
CA VAL A 44 3.09 11.93 19.76
C VAL A 44 4.58 12.13 19.51
N SER A 45 5.41 11.23 20.06
CA SER A 45 6.85 11.28 19.82
C SER A 45 7.17 11.11 18.33
N SER A 46 6.56 10.12 17.66
CA SER A 46 6.83 9.89 16.24
C SER A 46 6.41 11.05 15.34
N ALA A 47 5.32 11.75 15.67
CA ALA A 47 4.90 12.93 14.92
C ALA A 47 5.93 14.08 15.04
N TYR A 48 6.50 14.25 16.23
CA TYR A 48 7.57 15.24 16.46
C TYR A 48 8.83 14.92 15.65
N ASP A 49 9.30 13.67 15.68
CA ASP A 49 10.48 13.24 14.92
C ASP A 49 10.26 13.38 13.41
N ASN A 50 9.08 12.99 12.91
CA ASN A 50 8.71 13.18 11.51
C ASN A 50 8.73 14.65 11.10
N HIS A 51 8.24 15.57 11.94
CA HIS A 51 8.32 16.99 11.67
C HIS A 51 9.77 17.48 11.52
N ILE A 52 10.68 16.99 12.35
CA ILE A 52 12.12 17.29 12.24
C ILE A 52 12.65 16.80 10.89
N TYR A 53 12.39 15.55 10.52
CA TYR A 53 12.84 14.98 9.24
C TYR A 53 12.31 15.78 8.05
N GLN A 54 11.02 16.16 8.07
CA GLN A 54 10.43 16.97 6.99
C GLN A 54 11.16 18.30 6.79
N VAL A 55 11.54 18.97 7.87
CA VAL A 55 12.25 20.25 7.81
C VAL A 55 13.69 20.05 7.33
N ARG A 56 14.37 19.01 7.81
CA ARG A 56 15.78 18.75 7.47
C ARG A 56 15.97 18.28 6.03
N GLU A 57 15.09 17.40 5.57
CA GLU A 57 15.16 16.81 4.23
C GLU A 57 14.40 17.63 3.18
N GLY A 58 13.63 18.64 3.59
CA GLY A 58 12.85 19.48 2.69
C GLY A 58 11.75 18.72 1.92
N ALA A 59 11.35 17.54 2.42
CA ALA A 59 10.38 16.64 1.80
C ALA A 59 9.26 16.29 2.79
N ARG A 60 8.05 16.02 2.29
CA ARG A 60 6.87 15.67 3.10
C ARG A 60 6.06 14.54 2.46
N GLY A 61 5.35 13.78 3.28
CA GLY A 61 4.35 12.81 2.82
C GLY A 61 4.85 11.38 2.62
N ALA A 62 6.11 11.09 2.99
CA ALA A 62 6.68 9.75 2.91
C ALA A 62 6.62 8.99 4.25
N GLU A 63 5.80 9.45 5.20
CA GLU A 63 5.78 8.94 6.57
C GLU A 63 4.91 7.67 6.75
N GLY A 64 4.17 7.25 5.72
CA GLY A 64 3.32 6.07 5.78
C GLY A 64 2.59 5.74 4.48
N GLY A 65 1.97 4.56 4.44
CA GLY A 65 1.08 4.12 3.36
C GLY A 65 -0.39 4.22 3.75
N GLU A 66 -1.28 3.96 2.78
CA GLU A 66 -2.72 3.91 3.04
C GLU A 66 -3.05 2.73 3.97
N GLY A 67 -3.33 3.04 5.24
CA GLY A 67 -3.75 2.09 6.26
C GLY A 67 -5.26 1.84 6.25
N GLY A 68 -5.73 1.13 7.27
CA GLY A 68 -7.16 0.98 7.54
C GLY A 68 -7.77 2.19 8.23
N GLY A 69 -9.09 2.34 8.17
CA GLY A 69 -9.83 3.37 8.92
C GLY A 69 -10.55 4.38 8.02
N CYS A 70 -11.05 5.47 8.61
CA CYS A 70 -11.85 6.48 7.88
C CYS A 70 -11.03 7.42 6.98
N GLY A 71 -9.72 7.20 6.85
CA GLY A 71 -8.83 8.02 6.02
C GLY A 71 -8.60 9.44 6.54
N CYS A 72 -9.00 9.74 7.77
CA CYS A 72 -8.68 11.01 8.42
C CYS A 72 -7.23 10.95 8.95
N ASN A 73 -6.30 11.44 8.13
CA ASN A 73 -4.97 11.86 8.57
C ASN A 73 -5.07 13.27 9.19
#